data_AF-A0A060YC55-F1
#
_entry.id   AF-A0A060YC55-F1
#
_cell.length_a   1.000
_cell.length_b   1.000
_cell.length_c   1.000
_cell.angle_alpha   90.00
_cell.angle_beta   90.00
_cell.angle_gamma   90.00
#
_symmetry.space_group_name_H-M   'P 1'
#
loop_
_entity.id
_entity.type
_entity.pdbx_description
1 polymer ?
#
loop_
_entity_poly.entity_id
_entity_poly.type
_entity_poly.pdbx_seq_one_letter_code
_entity_poly.pdbx_strand_id
1 'polypeptide(L)' 'MATQLEEWNRHVTEVKRQEHELLEARSAPLRNYLMNYVMPSLTEGMMECCKAKPDDPVDFLAEYLLRNNSQD' A
#
# COMPACT_ATOMS: atom_id res chain seq x y z
N MET A 1 -40.75 -13.99 5.34
CA MET A 1 -39.70 -13.63 6.33
C MET A 1 -38.30 -13.97 5.82
N ALA A 2 -38.01 -15.21 5.39
CA ALA A 2 -36.69 -15.57 4.84
C ALA A 2 -36.28 -14.73 3.60
N THR A 3 -37.21 -14.50 2.68
CA THR A 3 -36.98 -13.74 1.43
C THR A 3 -36.59 -12.29 1.65
N GLN A 4 -37.26 -11.59 2.59
CA GLN A 4 -36.94 -10.19 2.92
C GLN A 4 -35.56 -10.05 3.59
N LEU A 5 -35.16 -11.04 4.40
CA LEU A 5 -33.84 -11.05 5.03
C LEU A 5 -32.73 -11.31 3.99
N GLU A 6 -32.96 -12.23 3.05
CA GLU A 6 -32.05 -12.52 1.94
C GLU A 6 -31.86 -11.30 1.03
N GLU A 7 -32.96 -10.63 0.66
CA GLU A 7 -32.92 -9.39 -0.12
C GLU A 7 -32.16 -8.28 0.60
N TRP A 8 -32.42 -8.10 1.90
CA TRP A 8 -31.70 -7.15 2.74
C TRP A 8 -30.21 -7.44 2.79
N ASN A 9 -29.82 -8.69 3.03
CA ASN A 9 -28.42 -9.10 3.08
C ASN A 9 -27.70 -8.87 1.74
N ARG A 10 -28.40 -9.11 0.63
CA ARG A 10 -27.88 -8.82 -0.72
C ARG A 10 -27.63 -7.32 -0.91
N HIS A 11 -28.57 -6.47 -0.52
CA HIS A 11 -28.41 -5.01 -0.61
C HIS A 11 -27.26 -4.51 0.24
N VAL A 12 -27.13 -4.96 1.49
CA VAL A 12 -26.02 -4.58 2.37
C VAL A 12 -24.68 -5.01 1.78
N THR A 13 -24.60 -6.20 1.20
CA THR A 13 -23.38 -6.70 0.56
C THR A 13 -23.00 -5.85 -0.65
N GLU A 14 -23.98 -5.49 -1.47
CA GLU A 14 -23.76 -4.65 -2.65
C GLU A 14 -23.31 -3.23 -2.27
N VAL A 15 -23.91 -2.62 -1.25
CA VAL A 15 -23.47 -1.31 -0.73
C VAL A 15 -22.03 -1.38 -0.25
N LYS A 16 -21.67 -2.40 0.54
CA LYS A 16 -20.28 -2.58 1.02
C LYS A 16 -19.29 -2.74 -0.13
N ARG A 17 -19.67 -3.46 -1.19
CA ARG A 17 -18.84 -3.63 -2.40
C ARG A 17 -18.62 -2.28 -3.09
N GLN A 18 -19.68 -1.51 -3.29
CA GLN A 18 -19.61 -0.19 -3.93
C GLN A 18 -18.78 0.80 -3.12
N GLU A 19 -18.93 0.81 -1.79
CA GLU A 19 -18.11 1.63 -0.89
C GLU A 19 -16.63 1.25 -0.99
N HIS A 20 -16.32 -0.05 -1.01
CA HIS A 20 -14.96 -0.53 -1.16
C HIS A 20 -14.35 -0.12 -2.51
N GLU A 21 -15.07 -0.31 -3.61
CA GLU A 21 -14.62 0.08 -4.95
C GLU A 21 -14.37 1.58 -5.08
N LEU A 22 -15.24 2.39 -4.47
CA LEU A 22 -15.06 3.84 -4.43
C LEU A 22 -13.81 4.24 -3.64
N LEU A 23 -13.56 3.59 -2.49
CA LEU A 23 -12.35 3.82 -1.70
C LEU A 23 -11.08 3.41 -2.47
N GLU A 24 -11.10 2.24 -3.11
CA GLU A 24 -9.99 1.76 -3.94
C GLU A 24 -9.71 2.73 -5.09
N ALA A 25 -10.74 3.16 -5.83
CA ALA A 25 -10.61 4.14 -6.92
C ALA A 25 -10.03 5.48 -6.44
N ARG A 26 -10.45 5.97 -5.26
CA ARG A 26 -9.90 7.20 -4.66
C ARG A 26 -8.44 7.04 -4.24
N SER A 27 -8.06 5.86 -3.77
CA SER A 27 -6.69 5.56 -3.34
C SER A 27 -5.73 5.26 -4.50
N ALA A 28 -6.25 4.90 -5.68
CA ALA A 28 -5.45 4.41 -6.81
C ALA A 28 -4.35 5.38 -7.26
N PRO A 29 -4.56 6.71 -7.37
CA PRO A 29 -3.50 7.64 -7.77
C PRO A 29 -2.31 7.65 -6.79
N LEU A 30 -2.58 7.68 -5.49
CA LEU A 30 -1.54 7.64 -4.46
C LEU A 30 -0.80 6.30 -4.48
N ARG A 31 -1.54 5.20 -4.57
CA ARG A 31 -0.94 3.86 -4.65
C ARG A 31 -0.02 3.74 -5.87
N ASN A 32 -0.46 4.24 -7.02
CA ASN A 32 0.35 4.24 -8.24
C ASN A 32 1.61 5.09 -8.08
N TYR A 33 1.52 6.26 -7.46
CA TYR A 33 2.69 7.08 -7.19
C TYR A 33 3.70 6.34 -6.29
N LEU A 34 3.23 5.79 -5.17
CA LEU A 34 4.08 5.03 -4.26
C LEU A 34 4.72 3.84 -4.97
N MET A 35 3.93 3.05 -5.70
CA MET A 35 4.41 1.87 -6.41
C MET A 35 5.44 2.19 -7.51
N ASN A 36 5.27 3.31 -8.23
CA ASN A 36 6.14 3.65 -9.35
C ASN A 36 7.42 4.37 -8.92
N TYR A 37 7.36 5.19 -7.86
CA TYR A 37 8.46 6.11 -7.52
C TYR A 37 9.15 5.81 -6.19
N VAL A 38 8.43 5.22 -5.22
CA VAL A 38 8.95 5.04 -3.85
C VAL A 38 9.28 3.57 -3.57
N MET A 39 8.34 2.68 -3.90
CA MET A 39 8.42 1.26 -3.54
C MET A 39 9.63 0.54 -4.13
N PRO A 40 10.12 0.80 -5.36
CA PRO A 40 11.29 0.09 -5.89
C PRO A 40 12.53 0.29 -5.01
N SER A 41 12.93 1.54 -4.77
CA SER A 41 14.10 1.87 -3.94
C SER A 41 13.91 1.50 -2.48
N LEU A 42 12.68 1.66 -1.95
CA LEU A 42 12.37 1.28 -0.57
C LEU A 42 12.47 -0.23 -0.35
N THR A 43 11.93 -1.03 -1.28
CA THR A 43 11.97 -2.50 -1.19
C THR A 43 13.41 -2.99 -1.24
N GLU A 44 14.24 -2.43 -2.12
CA GLU A 44 15.67 -2.76 -2.20
C GLU A 44 16.41 -2.39 -0.91
N GLY A 45 16.20 -1.17 -0.40
CA GLY A 45 16.81 -0.72 0.85
C GLY A 45 16.40 -1.56 2.05
N MET A 46 15.13 -1.99 2.11
CA MET A 46 14.65 -2.89 3.15
C MET A 46 15.33 -4.27 3.05
N MET A 47 15.55 -4.80 1.85
CA MET A 47 16.29 -6.05 1.67
C MET A 47 17.74 -5.93 2.16
N GLU A 48 18.41 -4.83 1.85
CA GLU A 48 19.78 -4.57 2.32
C GLU A 48 19.83 -4.37 3.84
N CYS A 49 18.87 -3.64 4.41
CA CYS A 49 18.75 -3.48 5.85
C CYS A 49 18.58 -4.82 6.57
N CYS A 50 17.76 -5.72 6.03
CA CYS A 50 17.57 -7.07 6.57
C CYS A 50 18.84 -7.93 6.53
N LYS A 51 19.69 -7.75 5.51
CA LYS A 51 20.99 -8.44 5.39
C LYS A 51 22.02 -7.87 6.37
N ALA A 52 22.12 -6.55 6.44
CA ALA A 52 23.10 -5.83 7.26
C ALA A 52 22.78 -5.91 8.76
N LYS A 53 21.49 -5.98 9.13
CA LYS A 53 21.01 -5.95 10.52
C LYS A 53 21.70 -4.86 11.35
N PRO A 54 21.61 -3.59 10.92
CA PRO A 54 22.22 -2.48 11.63
C PRO A 54 21.57 -2.28 13.01
N ASP A 55 22.30 -1.65 13.93
CA ASP A 55 21.77 -1.28 15.26
C ASP A 55 20.62 -0.26 15.14
N ASP A 56 20.68 0.62 14.14
CA ASP A 56 19.59 1.55 13.77
C ASP A 56 19.11 1.28 12.32
N PRO A 57 18.04 0.50 12.13
CA PRO A 57 17.51 0.20 10.80
C PRO A 57 16.81 1.39 10.14
N VAL A 58 16.34 2.38 10.90
CA VAL A 58 15.66 3.55 10.34
C VAL A 58 16.69 4.49 9.74
N ASP A 59 17.77 4.77 10.47
CA ASP A 59 18.86 5.62 9.99
C ASP A 59 19.57 5.00 8.78
N PHE A 60 19.87 3.69 8.84
CA PHE A 60 20.44 2.95 7.71
C PHE A 60 19.57 3.07 6.44
N LEU A 61 18.25 2.91 6.58
CA LEU A 61 17.34 2.97 5.44
C LEU A 61 17.24 4.40 4.89
N ALA A 62 17.25 5.41 5.75
CA ALA A 62 17.29 6.82 5.32
C ALA A 62 18.57 7.11 4.52
N GLU A 63 19.74 6.71 5.01
CA GLU A 63 21.00 6.83 4.27
C GLU A 63 20.97 6.08 2.94
N TYR A 64 20.46 4.86 2.93
CA TYR A 64 20.35 4.04 1.72
C TYR A 64 19.49 4.74 0.65
N LEU A 65 18.33 5.26 1.05
CA LEU A 65 17.42 5.96 0.14
C LEU A 65 18.04 7.25 -0.40
N LEU A 66 18.75 8.02 0.44
CA LEU A 66 19.43 9.24 0.02
C LEU A 66 20.57 8.96 -0.98
N ARG A 67 21.32 7.87 -0.80
CA ARG A 67 22.42 7.48 -1.70
C ARG A 67 21.94 6.94 -3.05
N ASN A 68 20.79 6.27 -3.07
CA ASN A 68 20.26 5.59 -4.26
C ASN A 68 19.14 6.37 -4.97
N ASN A 69 18.96 7.64 -4.63
CA ASN A 69 18.05 8.52 -5.35
C ASN A 69 18.67 8.92 -6.70
N SER A 70 18.39 8.15 -7.74
CA SER A 70 18.88 8.34 -9.13
C SER A 70 18.19 9.50 -9.86
N GLN A 71 18.06 10.65 -9.19
CA GLN A 71 17.62 11.91 -9.75
C GLN A 71 18.78 12.94 -9.65
N ASP A 72 19.84 12.67 -10.41
CA ASP A 72 20.62 13.70 -11.11
C ASP A 72 20.37 13.52 -12.61
#